data_AF-A0A1G2YJY4-F1
#
_entry.id   AF-A0A1G2YJY4-F1
#
_cell.length_a   1.000
_cell.length_b   1.000
_cell.length_c   1.000
_cell.angle_alpha   90.00
_cell.angle_beta   90.00
_cell.angle_gamma   90.00
#
_symmetry.space_group_name_H-M   'P 1'
#
loop_
_entity.id
_entity.type
_entity.pdbx_description
1 polymer ?
#
loop_
_entity_poly.entity_id
_entity_poly.type
_entity_poly.pdbx_seq_one_letter_code
_entity_poly.pdbx_strand_id
1 'polypeptide(L)'
;MSKRFGFVTFLLFFICTVNVCFGQWVFWTNNEGAGDGQWATTTNWAVGYPTASDDVVILKDAGNAAVIRAGVTGYANWMHLCDTSATGSKVLVSGGTLAVSDHLLIGEWGVDQKGTLQVDSGTVNTVLLMCGGDRGGNNGNGTLIVNGGNVNIGWLLAVGGGYDGVSTGGVGNVQLAGGVVTMATGGNVIGEGGLIMSNGGLLNIAGGALSLNGVITDITALANGGTITAYGGTGSFVYDYSIAGRTTVTAVIPEPATLVVIALGSLLIRRKK
;
A
#
# COMPACT_ATOMS: atom_id res chain seq x y z
N MET A 1 -13.27 59.30 21.69
CA MET A 1 -12.88 58.13 22.52
C MET A 1 -13.97 57.07 22.37
N SER A 2 -13.92 56.14 21.39
CA SER A 2 -14.80 54.93 21.34
C SER A 2 -14.66 54.00 20.10
N LYS A 3 -13.71 54.17 19.18
CA LYS A 3 -13.57 53.26 18.02
C LYS A 3 -12.72 52.00 18.25
N ARG A 4 -12.15 51.79 19.44
CA ARG A 4 -11.24 50.66 19.73
C ARG A 4 -11.93 49.39 20.24
N PHE A 5 -13.23 49.44 20.55
CA PHE A 5 -13.94 48.30 21.12
C PHE A 5 -14.37 47.25 20.06
N GLY A 6 -14.66 47.68 18.82
CA GLY A 6 -15.13 46.76 17.77
C GLY A 6 -14.08 45.78 17.24
N PHE A 7 -12.81 46.20 17.16
CA PHE A 7 -11.74 45.37 16.59
C PHE A 7 -11.35 44.19 17.50
N VAL A 8 -11.32 44.42 18.82
CA VAL A 8 -10.97 43.38 19.80
C VAL A 8 -12.07 42.31 19.89
N THR A 9 -13.34 42.71 19.86
CA THR A 9 -14.47 41.76 19.86
C THR A 9 -14.53 40.95 18.56
N PHE A 10 -14.25 41.57 17.40
CA PHE A 10 -14.20 40.85 16.12
C PHE A 10 -13.05 39.84 16.06
N LEU A 11 -11.87 40.20 16.59
CA LEU A 11 -10.71 39.30 16.66
C LEU A 11 -10.96 38.11 17.61
N LEU A 12 -11.59 38.34 18.77
CA LEU A 12 -11.98 37.26 19.69
C LEU A 12 -13.03 36.33 19.08
N PHE A 13 -14.02 36.87 18.35
CA PHE A 13 -15.00 36.05 17.65
C PHE A 13 -14.35 35.20 16.54
N PHE A 14 -13.41 35.79 15.78
CA PHE A 14 -12.69 35.09 14.72
C PHE A 14 -11.82 33.95 15.28
N ILE A 15 -11.09 34.19 16.38
CA ILE A 15 -10.25 33.18 17.06
C ILE A 15 -11.11 32.05 17.66
N CYS A 16 -12.29 32.35 18.22
CA CYS A 16 -13.20 31.33 18.75
C CYS A 16 -13.94 30.52 17.66
N THR A 17 -14.01 31.02 16.42
CA THR A 17 -14.62 30.29 15.29
C THR A 17 -13.63 29.46 14.48
N VAL A 18 -12.32 29.54 14.77
CA VAL A 18 -11.35 28.60 14.19
C VAL A 18 -11.52 27.27 14.92
N ASN A 19 -12.43 26.44 14.43
CA ASN A 19 -12.49 25.04 14.82
C ASN A 19 -11.16 24.40 14.40
N VAL A 20 -10.23 24.27 15.35
CA VAL A 20 -9.05 23.45 15.18
C VAL A 20 -9.54 22.00 15.29
N CYS A 21 -9.67 21.31 14.16
CA CYS A 21 -9.86 19.87 14.19
C CYS A 21 -8.49 19.23 14.45
N PHE A 22 -8.34 18.68 15.66
CA PHE A 22 -7.20 17.81 15.94
C PHE A 22 -7.54 16.41 15.46
N GLY A 23 -6.60 15.77 14.79
CA GLY A 23 -6.69 14.35 14.51
C GLY A 23 -6.85 13.55 15.78
N GLN A 24 -7.77 12.59 15.79
CA GLN A 24 -7.95 11.64 16.88
C GLN A 24 -7.53 10.23 16.45
N TRP A 25 -7.11 9.43 17.43
CA TRP A 25 -6.94 8.00 17.24
C TRP A 25 -8.31 7.32 17.26
N VAL A 26 -8.67 6.68 16.14
CA VAL A 26 -9.91 5.92 16.00
C VAL A 26 -9.57 4.44 15.92
N PHE A 27 -9.85 3.72 17.00
CA PHE A 27 -9.67 2.28 17.08
C PHE A 27 -10.93 1.58 16.63
N TRP A 28 -10.84 0.85 15.53
CA TRP A 28 -11.95 0.04 15.08
C TRP A 28 -11.83 -1.39 15.60
N THR A 29 -12.68 -1.69 16.58
CA THR A 29 -12.61 -2.95 17.36
C THR A 29 -13.76 -3.92 17.09
N ASN A 30 -14.76 -3.57 16.25
CA ASN A 30 -15.98 -4.31 15.84
C ASN A 30 -17.34 -3.80 16.39
N ASN A 31 -17.37 -2.98 17.44
CA ASN A 31 -18.62 -2.66 18.15
C ASN A 31 -19.09 -1.20 18.04
N GLU A 32 -18.34 -0.32 17.37
CA GLU A 32 -18.56 1.13 17.46
C GLU A 32 -19.13 1.80 16.19
N GLY A 33 -19.62 1.04 15.20
CA GLY A 33 -20.18 1.62 13.97
C GLY A 33 -21.38 0.86 13.39
N ALA A 34 -22.47 1.61 13.10
CA ALA A 34 -23.66 1.30 12.30
C ALA A 34 -24.39 -0.06 12.47
N GLY A 35 -23.97 -0.90 13.42
CA GLY A 35 -24.61 -2.18 13.74
C GLY A 35 -24.30 -3.33 12.77
N ASP A 36 -23.70 -3.08 11.61
CA ASP A 36 -23.32 -4.13 10.64
C ASP A 36 -21.86 -4.58 10.75
N GLY A 37 -21.04 -3.87 11.52
CA GLY A 37 -19.64 -4.21 11.76
C GLY A 37 -18.77 -4.19 10.49
N GLN A 38 -19.15 -3.43 9.45
CA GLN A 38 -18.43 -3.27 8.19
C GLN A 38 -18.12 -1.79 7.92
N TRP A 39 -17.11 -1.50 7.08
CA TRP A 39 -16.87 -0.15 6.53
C TRP A 39 -17.38 -0.02 5.09
N ALA A 40 -18.45 -0.77 4.77
CA ALA A 40 -18.91 -1.03 3.41
C ALA A 40 -19.92 -0.05 2.85
N THR A 41 -20.52 0.79 3.68
CA THR A 41 -21.53 1.77 3.25
C THR A 41 -21.03 3.18 3.56
N THR A 42 -21.44 4.17 2.77
CA THR A 42 -21.17 5.58 3.08
C THR A 42 -21.69 5.96 4.47
N THR A 43 -22.79 5.33 4.92
CA THR A 43 -23.30 5.49 6.29
C THR A 43 -22.27 5.09 7.33
N ASN A 44 -21.49 4.04 7.09
CA ASN A 44 -20.40 3.58 7.96
C ASN A 44 -19.17 4.50 7.91
N TRP A 45 -19.24 5.62 7.17
CA TRP A 45 -18.23 6.70 7.07
C TRP A 45 -18.80 8.12 7.32
N ALA A 46 -20.10 8.34 7.56
CA ALA A 46 -20.74 9.68 7.57
C ALA A 46 -21.16 10.31 8.94
N VAL A 47 -21.26 9.55 10.03
CA VAL A 47 -21.65 9.96 11.40
C VAL A 47 -20.62 9.51 12.45
N GLY A 48 -19.67 10.38 12.84
CA GLY A 48 -18.70 10.12 13.93
C GLY A 48 -17.43 9.34 13.52
N TYR A 49 -17.07 9.37 12.24
CA TYR A 49 -16.05 8.49 11.64
C TYR A 49 -14.70 9.18 11.38
N PRO A 50 -13.65 8.39 11.07
CA PRO A 50 -12.36 8.94 10.70
C PRO A 50 -12.46 9.91 9.54
N THR A 51 -11.93 11.09 9.78
CA THR A 51 -11.68 12.13 8.80
C THR A 51 -10.27 11.97 8.23
N ALA A 52 -9.93 12.76 7.22
CA ALA A 52 -8.57 12.80 6.68
C ALA A 52 -7.52 13.30 7.70
N SER A 53 -7.93 13.80 8.88
CA SER A 53 -7.01 14.13 9.98
C SER A 53 -6.85 13.01 11.01
N ASP A 54 -7.68 11.96 10.96
CA ASP A 54 -7.72 10.96 12.03
C ASP A 54 -6.81 9.77 11.77
N ASP A 55 -6.16 9.27 12.83
CA ASP A 55 -5.31 8.09 12.77
C ASP A 55 -6.16 6.86 13.06
N VAL A 56 -6.25 5.97 12.08
CA VAL A 56 -7.13 4.80 12.09
C VAL A 56 -6.37 3.54 12.43
N VAL A 57 -6.94 2.71 13.29
CA VAL A 57 -6.37 1.43 13.68
C VAL A 57 -7.40 0.33 13.47
N ILE A 58 -7.06 -0.67 12.66
CA ILE A 58 -7.92 -1.82 12.37
C ILE A 58 -7.38 -3.04 13.15
N LEU A 59 -8.02 -3.38 14.27
CA LEU A 59 -7.63 -4.47 15.19
C LEU A 59 -8.55 -5.71 15.05
N LYS A 60 -8.87 -6.15 13.82
CA LYS A 60 -9.95 -7.15 13.62
C LYS A 60 -9.57 -8.29 12.69
N ASP A 61 -9.81 -9.52 13.14
CA ASP A 61 -9.75 -10.77 12.36
C ASP A 61 -10.24 -10.62 10.90
N ALA A 62 -9.38 -11.04 9.97
CA ALA A 62 -9.58 -11.01 8.53
C ALA A 62 -10.89 -11.68 8.04
N GLY A 63 -11.49 -12.56 8.85
CA GLY A 63 -12.81 -13.15 8.58
C GLY A 63 -13.95 -12.12 8.45
N ASN A 64 -13.77 -10.90 8.98
CA ASN A 64 -14.75 -9.83 8.91
C ASN A 64 -14.12 -8.49 8.48
N ALA A 65 -13.44 -8.51 7.33
CA ALA A 65 -12.72 -7.37 6.76
C ALA A 65 -13.55 -6.07 6.70
N ALA A 66 -12.90 -4.93 6.92
CA ALA A 66 -13.43 -3.64 6.50
C ALA A 66 -13.43 -3.58 4.96
N VAL A 67 -14.58 -3.36 4.34
CA VAL A 67 -14.71 -3.41 2.86
C VAL A 67 -15.00 -2.02 2.33
N ILE A 68 -14.29 -1.53 1.31
CA ILE A 68 -14.56 -0.25 0.63
C ILE A 68 -15.13 -0.55 -0.75
N ARG A 69 -16.45 -0.35 -0.91
CA ARG A 69 -17.21 -0.67 -2.13
C ARG A 69 -17.27 0.51 -3.10
N ALA A 70 -17.68 0.25 -4.33
CA ALA A 70 -17.90 1.29 -5.34
C ALA A 70 -18.79 2.43 -4.81
N GLY A 71 -18.42 3.67 -5.10
CA GLY A 71 -19.11 4.87 -4.63
C GLY A 71 -18.84 5.26 -3.17
N VAL A 72 -18.03 4.50 -2.44
CA VAL A 72 -17.59 4.81 -1.08
C VAL A 72 -16.16 5.35 -1.10
N THR A 73 -15.91 6.40 -0.33
CA THR A 73 -14.54 6.86 -0.02
C THR A 73 -14.28 6.70 1.47
N GLY A 74 -13.26 5.93 1.82
CA GLY A 74 -12.71 5.86 3.17
C GLY A 74 -11.57 6.84 3.36
N TYR A 75 -11.50 7.49 4.52
CA TYR A 75 -10.46 8.47 4.85
C TYR A 75 -9.68 8.07 6.09
N ALA A 76 -8.41 8.42 6.11
CA ALA A 76 -7.57 8.43 7.30
C ALA A 76 -6.38 9.39 7.07
N ASN A 77 -5.79 9.90 8.14
CA ASN A 77 -4.47 10.49 8.10
C ASN A 77 -3.41 9.39 8.04
N TRP A 78 -3.38 8.58 9.10
CA TRP A 78 -2.61 7.36 9.20
C TRP A 78 -3.56 6.17 9.28
N MET A 79 -3.20 5.04 8.71
CA MET A 79 -3.97 3.81 8.83
C MET A 79 -3.06 2.64 9.19
N HIS A 80 -3.35 2.01 10.32
CA HIS A 80 -2.64 0.86 10.86
C HIS A 80 -3.51 -0.38 10.70
N LEU A 81 -3.03 -1.36 9.93
CA LEU A 81 -3.60 -2.70 9.86
C LEU A 81 -2.74 -3.61 10.72
N CYS A 82 -3.11 -3.78 11.98
CA CYS A 82 -2.33 -4.53 12.95
C CYS A 82 -3.26 -5.31 13.87
N ASP A 83 -3.16 -6.63 13.86
CA ASP A 83 -3.89 -7.47 14.80
C ASP A 83 -3.08 -8.72 15.13
N THR A 84 -3.14 -9.17 16.38
CA THR A 84 -2.34 -10.29 16.89
C THR A 84 -3.02 -11.66 16.72
N SER A 85 -4.24 -11.71 16.18
CA SER A 85 -4.94 -12.97 15.93
C SER A 85 -4.21 -13.83 14.89
N ALA A 86 -4.67 -15.07 14.74
CA ALA A 86 -4.12 -15.99 13.75
C ALA A 86 -4.21 -15.43 12.32
N THR A 87 -5.33 -14.77 12.01
CA THR A 87 -5.71 -14.27 10.68
C THR A 87 -5.33 -12.81 10.44
N GLY A 88 -5.10 -12.04 11.50
CA GLY A 88 -4.68 -10.64 11.43
C GLY A 88 -5.79 -9.69 11.00
N SER A 89 -5.43 -8.42 10.79
CA SER A 89 -6.35 -7.37 10.36
C SER A 89 -6.58 -7.39 8.86
N LYS A 90 -7.75 -6.95 8.38
CA LYS A 90 -8.00 -6.85 6.93
C LYS A 90 -8.83 -5.66 6.50
N VAL A 91 -8.34 -4.97 5.47
CA VAL A 91 -9.11 -4.05 4.63
C VAL A 91 -9.18 -4.61 3.21
N LEU A 92 -10.39 -4.58 2.62
CA LEU A 92 -10.68 -4.98 1.25
C LEU A 92 -11.20 -3.78 0.46
N VAL A 93 -10.49 -3.36 -0.58
CA VAL A 93 -10.97 -2.37 -1.54
C VAL A 93 -11.54 -3.11 -2.75
N SER A 94 -12.86 -3.02 -2.92
CA SER A 94 -13.64 -3.79 -3.90
C SER A 94 -14.31 -2.91 -4.96
N GLY A 95 -13.95 -1.62 -5.02
CA GLY A 95 -14.41 -0.70 -6.06
C GLY A 95 -14.44 0.78 -5.68
N GLY A 96 -14.32 1.12 -4.40
CA GLY A 96 -14.31 2.51 -3.93
C GLY A 96 -12.92 3.13 -3.89
N THR A 97 -12.78 4.19 -3.10
CA THR A 97 -11.51 4.88 -2.86
C THR A 97 -11.11 4.76 -1.40
N LEU A 98 -9.90 4.28 -1.12
CA LEU A 98 -9.25 4.45 0.18
C LEU A 98 -8.26 5.61 0.07
N ALA A 99 -8.49 6.69 0.81
CA ALA A 99 -7.64 7.88 0.82
C ALA A 99 -6.97 8.05 2.19
N VAL A 100 -5.73 7.59 2.29
CA VAL A 100 -4.86 7.80 3.45
C VAL A 100 -3.96 8.99 3.14
N SER A 101 -4.02 10.07 3.90
CA SER A 101 -3.27 11.29 3.52
C SER A 101 -1.77 11.19 3.78
N ASP A 102 -1.34 10.26 4.64
CA ASP A 102 0.06 10.12 5.02
C ASP A 102 0.51 8.65 5.00
N HIS A 103 0.38 7.90 6.10
CA HIS A 103 0.97 6.57 6.24
C HIS A 103 -0.08 5.44 6.23
N LEU A 104 0.09 4.47 5.33
CA LEU A 104 -0.67 3.21 5.32
C LEU A 104 0.26 2.05 5.71
N LEU A 105 0.07 1.54 6.92
CA LEU A 105 0.97 0.62 7.59
C LEU A 105 0.29 -0.75 7.75
N ILE A 106 0.89 -1.80 7.20
CA ILE A 106 0.29 -3.13 7.14
C ILE A 106 1.15 -4.11 7.92
N GLY A 107 0.57 -4.75 8.94
CA GLY A 107 1.30 -5.63 9.86
C GLY A 107 2.36 -4.85 10.63
N GLU A 108 1.95 -3.78 11.30
CA GLU A 108 2.82 -2.85 12.03
C GLU A 108 2.57 -2.93 13.56
N TRP A 109 3.35 -2.25 14.41
CA TRP A 109 3.30 -2.16 15.89
C TRP A 109 3.93 -3.24 16.76
N GLY A 110 4.50 -4.29 16.20
CA GLY A 110 5.25 -5.24 17.02
C GLY A 110 5.31 -6.63 16.45
N VAL A 111 5.91 -7.51 17.26
CA VAL A 111 5.98 -8.94 16.98
C VAL A 111 4.57 -9.52 16.87
N ASP A 112 4.38 -10.43 15.92
CA ASP A 112 3.12 -11.16 15.66
C ASP A 112 1.95 -10.34 15.15
N GLN A 113 2.09 -9.01 15.03
CA GLN A 113 1.06 -8.17 14.42
C GLN A 113 0.92 -8.51 12.95
N LYS A 114 -0.30 -8.75 12.51
CA LYS A 114 -0.62 -9.12 11.12
C LYS A 114 -1.62 -8.14 10.53
N GLY A 115 -1.41 -7.82 9.26
CA GLY A 115 -2.35 -7.03 8.50
C GLY A 115 -2.38 -7.42 7.04
N THR A 116 -3.55 -7.25 6.44
CA THR A 116 -3.77 -7.47 5.01
C THR A 116 -4.52 -6.30 4.40
N LEU A 117 -3.91 -5.67 3.40
CA LEU A 117 -4.64 -4.85 2.45
C LEU A 117 -4.87 -5.65 1.17
N GLN A 118 -6.13 -5.84 0.81
CA GLN A 118 -6.50 -6.48 -0.46
C GLN A 118 -7.22 -5.47 -1.36
N VAL A 119 -6.80 -5.37 -2.62
CA VAL A 119 -7.37 -4.48 -3.63
C VAL A 119 -7.83 -5.35 -4.81
N ASP A 120 -9.14 -5.61 -4.86
CA ASP A 120 -9.77 -6.33 -5.97
C ASP A 120 -10.19 -5.39 -7.10
N SER A 121 -10.58 -4.16 -6.75
CA SER A 121 -10.78 -3.05 -7.68
C SER A 121 -10.83 -1.71 -6.94
N GLY A 122 -10.98 -0.60 -7.66
CA GLY A 122 -11.02 0.76 -7.07
C GLY A 122 -9.63 1.40 -6.98
N THR A 123 -9.49 2.33 -6.03
CA THR A 123 -8.28 3.15 -5.87
C THR A 123 -7.84 3.21 -4.42
N VAL A 124 -6.56 3.01 -4.15
CA VAL A 124 -5.91 3.34 -2.88
C VAL A 124 -4.95 4.50 -3.13
N ASN A 125 -5.01 5.54 -2.30
CA ASN A 125 -4.04 6.63 -2.29
C ASN A 125 -3.41 6.72 -0.91
N THR A 126 -2.08 6.78 -0.86
CA THR A 126 -1.30 7.01 0.36
C THR A 126 -0.01 7.75 0.03
N VAL A 127 0.65 8.39 0.99
CA VAL A 127 2.01 8.93 0.78
C VAL A 127 3.03 7.83 0.98
N LEU A 128 2.98 7.14 2.12
CA LEU A 128 3.82 6.00 2.44
C LEU A 128 2.97 4.73 2.52
N LEU A 129 3.46 3.62 1.94
CA LEU A 129 2.92 2.29 2.20
C LEU A 129 4.01 1.40 2.76
N MET A 130 3.81 0.87 3.97
CA MET A 130 4.71 -0.10 4.59
C MET A 130 4.01 -1.44 4.75
N CYS A 131 4.71 -2.51 4.40
CA CYS A 131 4.22 -3.88 4.50
C CYS A 131 5.20 -4.69 5.35
N GLY A 132 4.84 -5.02 6.59
CA GLY A 132 5.63 -5.86 7.49
C GLY A 132 6.81 -5.15 8.14
N GLY A 133 6.62 -3.93 8.62
CA GLY A 133 7.66 -3.16 9.31
C GLY A 133 7.14 -1.83 9.86
N ASP A 134 7.98 -1.14 10.64
CA ASP A 134 7.73 0.20 11.16
C ASP A 134 9.03 1.04 11.14
N ARG A 135 8.98 2.27 11.69
CA ARG A 135 10.14 3.16 11.82
C ARG A 135 11.20 2.68 12.82
N GLY A 136 10.80 1.95 13.86
CA GLY A 136 11.66 1.58 14.99
C GLY A 136 12.29 0.19 14.90
N GLY A 137 11.95 -0.56 13.86
CA GLY A 137 12.39 -1.92 13.70
C GLY A 137 11.48 -2.99 14.33
N ASN A 138 10.18 -2.73 14.39
CA ASN A 138 9.18 -3.69 14.82
C ASN A 138 8.92 -4.77 13.77
N ASN A 139 8.63 -5.98 14.25
CA ASN A 139 8.60 -7.22 13.47
C ASN A 139 7.18 -7.73 13.23
N GLY A 140 6.39 -6.99 12.48
CA GLY A 140 5.07 -7.46 12.08
C GLY A 140 5.07 -8.16 10.70
N ASN A 141 3.93 -8.73 10.35
CA ASN A 141 3.68 -9.51 9.15
C ASN A 141 2.62 -8.79 8.29
N GLY A 142 3.08 -8.03 7.30
CA GLY A 142 2.21 -7.30 6.39
C GLY A 142 1.96 -8.08 5.12
N THR A 143 0.74 -8.00 4.58
CA THR A 143 0.43 -8.49 3.24
C THR A 143 -0.34 -7.45 2.43
N LEU A 144 0.15 -7.12 1.23
CA LEU A 144 -0.54 -6.35 0.22
C LEU A 144 -0.88 -7.27 -0.96
N ILE A 145 -2.16 -7.38 -1.29
CA ILE A 145 -2.66 -8.16 -2.44
C ILE A 145 -3.35 -7.21 -3.40
N VAL A 146 -2.88 -7.15 -4.65
CA VAL A 146 -3.47 -6.35 -5.72
C VAL A 146 -3.91 -7.29 -6.83
N ASN A 147 -5.22 -7.57 -6.87
CA ASN A 147 -5.87 -8.36 -7.90
C ASN A 147 -6.41 -7.48 -9.03
N GLY A 148 -6.62 -6.18 -8.77
CA GLY A 148 -7.11 -5.19 -9.71
C GLY A 148 -6.97 -3.76 -9.17
N GLY A 149 -7.53 -2.77 -9.88
CA GLY A 149 -7.54 -1.37 -9.43
C GLY A 149 -6.17 -0.68 -9.49
N ASN A 150 -6.08 0.44 -8.75
CA ASN A 150 -4.87 1.27 -8.69
C ASN A 150 -4.45 1.50 -7.23
N VAL A 151 -3.17 1.36 -6.93
CA VAL A 151 -2.55 1.77 -5.66
C VAL A 151 -1.54 2.86 -5.97
N ASN A 152 -1.86 4.09 -5.58
CA ASN A 152 -1.04 5.27 -5.81
C ASN A 152 -0.31 5.63 -4.50
N ILE A 153 1.02 5.60 -4.54
CA ILE A 153 1.86 5.85 -3.37
C ILE A 153 2.70 7.09 -3.66
N GLY A 154 2.53 8.14 -2.86
CA GLY A 154 3.12 9.45 -3.09
C GLY A 154 4.64 9.51 -2.92
N TRP A 155 5.18 8.65 -2.05
CA TRP A 155 6.58 8.62 -1.67
C TRP A 155 7.15 7.21 -1.79
N LEU A 156 6.86 6.30 -0.86
CA LEU A 156 7.64 5.08 -0.74
C LEU A 156 6.76 3.84 -0.51
N LEU A 157 7.12 2.75 -1.19
CA LEU A 157 6.70 1.39 -0.85
C LEU A 157 7.84 0.69 -0.11
N ALA A 158 7.66 0.42 1.19
CA ALA A 158 8.59 -0.36 2.00
C ALA A 158 8.05 -1.78 2.24
N VAL A 159 8.87 -2.81 2.00
CA VAL A 159 8.48 -4.22 2.11
C VAL A 159 9.45 -5.01 2.99
N GLY A 160 8.93 -5.55 4.10
CA GLY A 160 9.66 -6.35 5.08
C GLY A 160 10.61 -5.57 5.99
N GLY A 161 10.39 -4.26 6.13
CA GLY A 161 11.26 -3.38 6.93
C GLY A 161 10.78 -1.93 7.00
N GLY A 162 11.61 -1.09 7.62
CA GLY A 162 11.40 0.34 7.78
C GLY A 162 11.67 1.16 6.50
N TYR A 163 11.21 2.41 6.46
CA TYR A 163 11.53 3.34 5.37
C TYR A 163 13.01 3.79 5.36
N ASP A 164 13.76 3.50 6.43
CA ASP A 164 15.20 3.72 6.53
C ASP A 164 16.02 2.59 5.85
N GLY A 165 15.35 1.55 5.34
CA GLY A 165 15.98 0.40 4.70
C GLY A 165 16.66 -0.57 5.67
N VAL A 166 16.48 -0.39 6.99
CA VAL A 166 17.05 -1.28 8.00
C VAL A 166 16.05 -2.40 8.31
N SER A 167 16.47 -3.63 8.04
CA SER A 167 15.70 -4.84 8.36
C SER A 167 15.90 -5.21 9.82
N THR A 168 14.82 -5.33 10.58
CA THR A 168 14.87 -5.75 11.99
C THR A 168 14.10 -7.04 12.29
N GLY A 169 13.46 -7.63 11.27
CA GLY A 169 12.82 -8.95 11.37
C GLY A 169 11.33 -9.01 11.00
N GLY A 170 10.74 -7.91 10.50
CA GLY A 170 9.39 -7.95 9.92
C GLY A 170 9.32 -8.68 8.58
N VAL A 171 8.14 -9.20 8.23
CA VAL A 171 7.88 -9.92 6.97
C VAL A 171 6.84 -9.17 6.16
N GLY A 172 7.23 -8.72 4.97
CA GLY A 172 6.35 -8.01 4.06
C GLY A 172 6.10 -8.85 2.82
N ASN A 173 4.83 -9.03 2.45
CA ASN A 173 4.45 -9.77 1.24
C ASN A 173 3.62 -8.88 0.32
N VAL A 174 4.09 -8.62 -0.89
CA VAL A 174 3.37 -7.87 -1.91
C VAL A 174 3.09 -8.77 -3.11
N GLN A 175 1.83 -8.92 -3.47
CA GLN A 175 1.37 -9.76 -4.58
C GLN A 175 0.62 -8.92 -5.61
N LEU A 176 1.20 -8.80 -6.81
CA LEU A 176 0.59 -8.10 -7.95
C LEU A 176 0.05 -9.12 -8.95
N ALA A 177 -1.14 -9.65 -8.66
CA ALA A 177 -1.87 -10.57 -9.54
C ALA A 177 -2.63 -9.83 -10.65
N GLY A 178 -2.90 -8.54 -10.47
CA GLY A 178 -3.48 -7.63 -11.45
C GLY A 178 -3.28 -6.18 -11.02
N GLY A 179 -4.03 -5.25 -11.62
CA GLY A 179 -4.00 -3.83 -11.26
C GLY A 179 -2.64 -3.15 -11.49
N VAL A 180 -2.51 -1.93 -10.96
CA VAL A 180 -1.28 -1.14 -11.06
C VAL A 180 -0.92 -0.55 -9.70
N VAL A 181 0.35 -0.71 -9.31
CA VAL A 181 0.94 -0.01 -8.18
C VAL A 181 1.88 1.07 -8.72
N THR A 182 1.61 2.33 -8.39
CA THR A 182 2.29 3.50 -8.95
C THR A 182 2.96 4.31 -7.85
N MET A 183 4.27 4.49 -7.93
CA MET A 183 5.00 5.44 -7.07
C MET A 183 4.97 6.83 -7.71
N ALA A 184 4.40 7.84 -7.07
CA ALA A 184 4.30 9.18 -7.65
C ALA A 184 5.69 9.83 -7.81
N THR A 185 5.83 10.62 -8.86
CA THR A 185 6.97 11.50 -9.08
C THR A 185 6.83 12.72 -8.16
N GLY A 186 7.51 12.75 -7.01
CA GLY A 186 7.74 14.03 -6.29
C GLY A 186 7.23 14.15 -4.85
N GLY A 187 7.68 13.28 -3.95
CA GLY A 187 7.80 13.65 -2.54
C GLY A 187 9.11 14.40 -2.32
N ASN A 188 9.06 15.67 -1.93
CA ASN A 188 10.19 16.59 -1.67
C ASN A 188 11.03 16.22 -0.41
N VAL A 189 11.13 14.92 -0.09
CA VAL A 189 11.89 14.39 1.04
C VAL A 189 13.09 13.63 0.48
N ILE A 190 14.28 14.09 0.86
CA ILE A 190 15.58 13.72 0.29
C ILE A 190 15.80 12.20 0.40
N GLY A 191 16.01 11.56 -0.77
CA GLY A 191 16.25 10.12 -0.96
C GLY A 191 15.44 9.48 -2.11
N GLU A 192 14.40 10.20 -2.55
CA GLU A 192 13.55 10.06 -3.74
C GLU A 192 12.73 8.77 -3.85
N GLY A 193 11.45 8.91 -3.52
CA GLY A 193 10.43 7.87 -3.45
C GLY A 193 10.50 6.73 -4.47
N GLY A 194 10.30 5.50 -3.99
CA GLY A 194 10.47 4.29 -4.79
C GLY A 194 10.09 3.01 -4.05
N LEU A 195 10.87 1.95 -4.28
CA LEU A 195 10.72 0.66 -3.63
C LEU A 195 11.92 0.43 -2.70
N ILE A 196 11.66 0.17 -1.43
CA ILE A 196 12.65 -0.32 -0.47
C ILE A 196 12.22 -1.72 -0.05
N MET A 197 13.16 -2.67 -0.15
CA MET A 197 12.96 -4.04 0.31
C MET A 197 14.04 -4.41 1.31
N SER A 198 13.65 -5.18 2.32
CA SER A 198 14.51 -5.72 3.37
C SER A 198 14.50 -7.26 3.32
N ASN A 199 15.32 -7.93 4.14
CA ASN A 199 15.46 -9.41 4.12
C ASN A 199 14.14 -10.18 4.25
N GLY A 200 13.14 -9.64 4.97
CA GLY A 200 11.81 -10.24 5.09
C GLY A 200 10.83 -9.84 3.98
N GLY A 201 11.27 -9.07 3.00
CA GLY A 201 10.43 -8.53 1.94
C GLY A 201 10.30 -9.48 0.75
N LEU A 202 9.07 -9.75 0.35
CA LEU A 202 8.70 -10.56 -0.79
C LEU A 202 7.82 -9.74 -1.73
N LEU A 203 8.19 -9.65 -2.99
CA LEU A 203 7.39 -9.03 -4.06
C LEU A 203 7.22 -10.03 -5.20
N ASN A 204 5.98 -10.39 -5.53
CA ASN A 204 5.67 -11.25 -6.66
C ASN A 204 4.78 -10.51 -7.66
N ILE A 205 5.22 -10.44 -8.92
CA ILE A 205 4.45 -9.87 -10.03
C ILE A 205 4.01 -11.04 -10.93
N ALA A 206 2.70 -11.31 -10.96
CA ALA A 206 2.10 -12.42 -11.71
C ALA A 206 1.03 -11.96 -12.73
N GLY A 207 0.62 -10.71 -12.70
CA GLY A 207 -0.34 -10.19 -13.69
C GLY A 207 -0.61 -8.69 -13.60
N GLY A 208 -0.18 -8.03 -12.52
CA GLY A 208 -0.22 -6.58 -12.40
C GLY A 208 1.01 -5.88 -12.97
N ALA A 209 1.07 -4.57 -12.73
CA ALA A 209 2.21 -3.73 -13.07
C ALA A 209 2.70 -2.94 -11.85
N LEU A 210 4.02 -2.76 -11.77
CA LEU A 210 4.67 -1.84 -10.84
C LEU A 210 5.28 -0.68 -11.63
N SER A 211 4.81 0.54 -11.41
CA SER A 211 5.35 1.74 -12.04
C SER A 211 6.25 2.50 -11.07
N LEU A 212 7.54 2.53 -11.38
CA LEU A 212 8.59 3.17 -10.58
C LEU A 212 9.09 4.44 -11.27
N ASN A 213 9.62 5.37 -10.48
CA ASN A 213 10.31 6.55 -10.99
C ASN A 213 11.70 6.19 -11.52
N GLY A 214 12.13 6.88 -12.56
CA GLY A 214 13.45 6.71 -13.16
C GLY A 214 13.52 5.57 -14.19
N VAL A 215 14.73 5.39 -14.73
CA VAL A 215 15.08 4.28 -15.63
C VAL A 215 15.49 3.09 -14.76
N ILE A 216 14.71 2.02 -14.80
CA ILE A 216 15.02 0.76 -14.12
C ILE A 216 15.33 -0.29 -15.19
N THR A 217 16.54 -0.84 -15.14
CA THR A 217 16.98 -1.91 -16.06
C THR A 217 16.94 -3.29 -15.44
N ASP A 218 16.96 -3.36 -14.10
CA ASP A 218 16.80 -4.58 -13.33
C ASP A 218 16.14 -4.27 -11.99
N ILE A 219 14.89 -4.73 -11.81
CA ILE A 219 14.16 -4.54 -10.55
C ILE A 219 14.78 -5.37 -9.41
N THR A 220 15.38 -6.52 -9.70
CA THR A 220 15.90 -7.43 -8.67
C THR A 220 17.10 -6.85 -7.93
N ALA A 221 17.85 -5.96 -8.58
CA ALA A 221 18.92 -5.20 -7.96
C ALA A 221 18.43 -4.26 -6.84
N LEU A 222 17.14 -3.91 -6.82
CA LEU A 222 16.54 -3.08 -5.78
C LEU A 222 16.19 -3.86 -4.50
N ALA A 223 16.35 -5.18 -4.50
CA ALA A 223 15.76 -6.02 -3.46
C ALA A 223 16.46 -5.91 -2.10
N ASN A 224 17.65 -5.31 -1.97
CA ASN A 224 18.43 -5.12 -0.72
C ASN A 224 18.17 -6.16 0.40
N GLY A 225 18.26 -7.45 0.04
CA GLY A 225 18.02 -8.58 0.95
C GLY A 225 16.69 -9.32 0.79
N GLY A 226 15.65 -8.63 0.31
CA GLY A 226 14.37 -9.22 -0.07
C GLY A 226 14.41 -10.01 -1.37
N THR A 227 13.26 -10.54 -1.78
CA THR A 227 13.11 -11.35 -2.99
C THR A 227 12.02 -10.77 -3.90
N ILE A 228 12.37 -10.52 -5.17
CA ILE A 228 11.43 -10.11 -6.22
C ILE A 228 11.32 -11.23 -7.24
N THR A 229 10.10 -11.71 -7.50
CA THR A 229 9.84 -12.80 -8.45
C THR A 229 8.80 -12.44 -9.50
N ALA A 230 8.97 -12.98 -10.70
CA ALA A 230 7.97 -12.99 -11.76
C ALA A 230 7.27 -14.35 -11.77
N TYR A 231 5.95 -14.40 -11.62
CA TYR A 231 5.16 -15.65 -11.54
C TYR A 231 5.77 -16.70 -10.58
N GLY A 232 6.10 -16.29 -9.36
CA GLY A 232 6.71 -17.19 -8.37
C GLY A 232 8.06 -17.78 -8.78
N GLY A 233 8.80 -17.09 -9.67
CA GLY A 233 10.13 -17.49 -10.14
C GLY A 233 10.16 -18.21 -11.49
N THR A 234 9.00 -18.40 -12.13
CA THR A 234 8.89 -19.07 -13.44
C THR A 234 8.84 -18.11 -14.62
N GLY A 235 8.60 -16.82 -14.38
CA GLY A 235 8.48 -15.79 -15.40
C GLY A 235 9.76 -14.98 -15.62
N SER A 236 9.63 -13.94 -16.44
CA SER A 236 10.66 -12.91 -16.67
C SER A 236 10.05 -11.52 -16.59
N PHE A 237 10.86 -10.52 -16.20
CA PHE A 237 10.42 -9.13 -16.14
C PHE A 237 10.52 -8.45 -17.52
N VAL A 238 9.55 -7.59 -17.81
CA VAL A 238 9.56 -6.69 -18.95
C VAL A 238 9.55 -5.25 -18.42
N TYR A 239 10.45 -4.43 -18.97
CA TYR A 239 10.65 -3.04 -18.58
C TYR A 239 10.22 -2.13 -19.73
N ASP A 240 9.23 -1.27 -19.47
CA ASP A 240 8.80 -0.24 -20.41
C ASP A 240 9.11 1.14 -19.83
N TYR A 241 10.09 1.82 -20.43
CA TYR A 241 10.49 3.15 -20.02
C TYR A 241 9.71 4.21 -20.81
N SER A 242 8.91 4.97 -20.09
CA SER A 242 8.16 6.11 -20.64
C SER A 242 9.01 7.36 -20.71
N ILE A 243 8.75 8.20 -21.72
CA ILE A 243 9.36 9.54 -21.86
C ILE A 243 9.04 10.48 -20.69
N ALA A 244 8.05 10.13 -19.85
CA ALA A 244 7.71 10.84 -18.61
C ALA A 244 8.67 10.50 -17.45
N GLY A 245 9.74 9.76 -17.70
CA GLY A 245 10.76 9.44 -16.69
C GLY A 245 10.35 8.32 -15.75
N ARG A 246 9.49 7.40 -16.18
CA ARG A 246 9.01 6.26 -15.37
C ARG A 246 9.28 4.94 -16.06
N THR A 247 9.58 3.92 -15.28
CA THR A 247 9.66 2.53 -15.75
C THR A 247 8.47 1.74 -15.23
N THR A 248 7.72 1.14 -16.14
CA THR A 248 6.69 0.16 -15.82
C THR A 248 7.29 -1.23 -15.90
N VAL A 249 7.25 -1.95 -14.78
CA VAL A 249 7.69 -3.34 -14.66
C VAL A 249 6.48 -4.25 -14.70
N THR A 250 6.48 -5.17 -15.65
CA THR A 250 5.49 -6.26 -15.75
C THR A 250 6.20 -7.60 -15.75
N ALA A 251 5.45 -8.68 -15.59
CA ALA A 251 5.96 -10.03 -15.71
C ALA A 251 5.30 -10.76 -16.88
N VAL A 252 6.07 -11.59 -17.58
CA VAL A 252 5.57 -12.50 -18.62
C VAL A 252 6.03 -13.93 -18.35
N ILE A 253 5.20 -14.91 -18.72
CA ILE A 253 5.62 -16.31 -18.85
C ILE A 253 6.10 -16.50 -20.30
N PRO A 254 7.29 -17.07 -20.55
CA PRO A 254 7.70 -17.45 -21.89
C PRO A 254 6.63 -18.34 -22.53
N GLU A 255 6.12 -17.94 -23.70
CA GLU A 255 5.06 -18.72 -24.35
C GLU A 255 5.52 -20.17 -24.59
N PRO A 256 4.63 -21.17 -24.39
CA PRO A 256 4.96 -22.58 -24.62
C PRO A 256 5.51 -22.85 -26.03
N ALA A 257 5.08 -22.07 -27.03
CA ALA A 257 5.57 -22.17 -28.40
C ALA A 257 7.08 -21.87 -28.49
N THR A 258 7.58 -20.86 -27.76
CA THR A 258 8.99 -20.52 -27.70
C THR A 258 9.82 -21.68 -27.14
N LEU A 259 9.30 -22.36 -26.11
CA LEU A 259 9.93 -23.55 -25.53
C LEU A 259 9.96 -24.72 -26.54
N VAL A 260 8.88 -24.92 -27.29
CA VAL A 260 8.80 -25.96 -28.33
C VAL A 260 9.77 -25.68 -29.46
N VAL A 261 9.92 -24.43 -29.91
CA VAL A 261 10.86 -24.07 -30.97
C VAL A 261 12.31 -24.30 -30.53
N ILE A 262 12.67 -23.94 -29.28
CA ILE A 262 14.00 -24.25 -28.73
C ILE A 262 14.23 -25.77 -28.69
N ALA A 263 13.25 -26.53 -28.21
CA ALA A 263 13.34 -27.99 -28.14
C ALA A 263 13.55 -28.61 -29.54
N LEU A 264 12.73 -28.23 -30.53
CA LEU A 264 12.85 -28.70 -31.91
C LEU A 264 14.16 -28.24 -32.57
N GLY A 265 14.60 -27.01 -32.34
CA GLY A 265 15.89 -26.50 -32.82
C GLY A 265 17.08 -27.31 -32.27
N SER A 266 17.05 -27.65 -30.99
CA SER A 266 18.09 -28.48 -30.35
C SER A 266 18.14 -29.91 -30.90
N LEU A 267 16.98 -30.48 -31.24
CA LEU A 267 16.85 -31.79 -31.90
C LEU A 267 17.47 -31.77 -33.30
N LEU A 268 17.29 -30.69 -34.06
CA LEU A 268 17.85 -30.56 -35.41
C LEU A 268 19.37 -30.37 -35.41
N ILE A 269 19.93 -29.65 -34.43
CA ILE A 269 21.39 -29.46 -34.29
C ILE A 269 22.09 -30.77 -33.93
N ARG A 270 21.44 -31.65 -33.17
CA ARG A 270 22.02 -32.94 -32.76
C ARG A 270 22.21 -33.92 -33.92
N ARG A 271 21.58 -33.70 -35.08
CA ARG A 271 21.58 -34.64 -36.22
C ARG A 271 22.80 -34.51 -37.15
N LYS A 272 23.77 -33.64 -36.86
CA LYS A 272 25.00 -33.43 -37.66
C LYS A 272 26.26 -34.11 -37.09
N LYS A 273 26.12 -35.26 -36.43
CA LYS A 273 27.24 -36.15 -36.12
C LYS A 273 26.99 -37.53 -36.70
#